data_AF-A0A178B3L0-F1
#
_entry.id   AF-A0A178B3L0-F1
#
_cell.length_a   1.000
_cell.length_b   1.000
_cell.length_c   1.000
_cell.angle_alpha   90.00
_cell.angle_beta   90.00
_cell.angle_gamma   90.00
#
_symmetry.space_group_name_H-M   'P 1'
#
loop_
_entity.id
_entity.type
_entity.pdbx_description
1 polymer ?
#
loop_
_entity_poly.entity_id
_entity_poly.type
_entity_poly.pdbx_seq_one_letter_code
_entity_poly.pdbx_strand_id
1 'polypeptide(L)'
;MAALWDPIQVLDLPVHHNCVGSAARNRHCGTRLHKDNAARIEGILQDMAQSPPGSDAVHALLISLALCGLCKQYHRRQHQVVIAEWVSKIEYHVYLADRTSSSLKEAEQDAVNNLSNSHSDSPRSTPDPPSPHESHVTASVDPDTVSLQGLEGIHLAEIPKLKSATTCTFLLALAIIIIIIIIAITIHLLFGIFLASNPLPTEHTTSPSVSSTD
;
A
#
# COMPACT_ATOMS: atom_id res chain seq x y z
N MET A 1 -0.89 14.68 19.83
CA MET A 1 -1.00 15.12 18.43
C MET A 1 -2.12 14.34 17.80
N ALA A 2 -2.95 14.98 16.96
CA ALA A 2 -4.01 14.26 16.25
C ALA A 2 -3.37 13.36 15.18
N ALA A 3 -3.90 12.14 15.00
CA ALA A 3 -3.45 11.24 13.94
C ALA A 3 -3.82 11.82 12.57
N LEU A 4 -2.91 11.71 11.59
CA LEU A 4 -3.16 12.12 10.21
C LEU A 4 -4.08 11.13 9.48
N TRP A 5 -3.97 9.84 9.82
CA TRP A 5 -4.76 8.74 9.26
C TRP A 5 -4.73 7.55 10.22
N ASP A 6 -5.64 6.59 10.02
CA ASP A 6 -5.70 5.34 10.80
C ASP A 6 -5.01 4.19 10.04
N PRO A 7 -3.78 3.80 10.41
CA PRO A 7 -3.05 2.73 9.73
C PRO A 7 -3.69 1.36 9.95
N ILE A 8 -4.42 1.13 11.05
CA ILE A 8 -5.09 -0.15 11.30
C ILE A 8 -6.21 -0.33 10.28
N GLN A 9 -7.04 0.71 10.10
CA GLN A 9 -8.14 0.69 9.15
C GLN A 9 -7.65 0.62 7.70
N VAL A 10 -6.67 1.45 7.32
CA VAL A 10 -6.20 1.52 5.92
C VAL A 10 -5.45 0.26 5.50
N LEU A 11 -4.66 -0.35 6.41
CA LEU A 11 -3.91 -1.56 6.09
C LEU A 11 -4.70 -2.85 6.29
N ASP A 12 -5.91 -2.76 6.86
CA ASP A 12 -6.76 -3.90 7.23
C ASP A 12 -6.03 -4.86 8.19
N LEU A 13 -5.52 -4.32 9.29
CA LEU A 13 -4.77 -5.09 10.28
C LEU A 13 -5.70 -5.78 11.28
N PRO A 14 -5.36 -7.00 11.72
CA PRO A 14 -6.14 -7.69 12.74
C PRO A 14 -6.02 -7.01 14.11
N VAL A 15 -7.16 -6.76 14.76
CA VAL A 15 -7.30 -6.04 16.04
C VAL A 15 -6.55 -6.72 17.21
N HIS A 16 -6.24 -8.01 17.15
CA HIS A 16 -5.74 -8.79 18.29
C HIS A 16 -4.23 -9.10 18.27
N HIS A 17 -3.43 -8.28 17.57
CA HIS A 17 -1.99 -8.54 17.36
C HIS A 17 -1.72 -9.96 16.84
N ASN A 18 -2.59 -10.42 15.96
CA ASN A 18 -2.42 -11.67 15.25
C ASN A 18 -1.47 -11.48 14.08
N CYS A 19 -0.95 -12.59 13.58
CA CYS A 19 -0.10 -12.60 12.40
C CYS A 19 -0.83 -11.97 11.21
N VAL A 20 -0.19 -10.98 10.58
CA VAL A 20 -0.74 -10.25 9.42
C VAL A 20 -0.67 -11.04 8.12
N GLY A 21 0.04 -12.18 8.13
CA GLY A 21 0.18 -13.05 6.96
C GLY A 21 -1.15 -13.64 6.51
N SER A 22 -1.29 -13.79 5.20
CA SER A 22 -2.47 -14.40 4.59
C SER A 22 -2.38 -15.92 4.65
N ALA A 23 -3.39 -16.54 5.25
CA ALA A 23 -3.61 -17.98 5.24
C ALA A 23 -4.39 -18.40 4.00
N ALA A 24 -4.53 -19.72 3.80
CA ALA A 24 -5.32 -20.26 2.69
C ALA A 24 -6.76 -19.69 2.67
N ARG A 25 -7.21 -19.30 1.47
CA ARG A 25 -8.51 -18.67 1.20
C ARG A 25 -8.64 -17.23 1.72
N ASN A 26 -7.58 -16.42 1.64
CA ASN A 26 -7.58 -15.00 1.97
C ASN A 26 -8.08 -14.70 3.39
N ARG A 27 -7.79 -15.59 4.34
CA ARG A 27 -8.10 -15.37 5.75
C ARG A 27 -6.84 -14.94 6.48
N HIS A 28 -6.95 -14.01 7.42
CA HIS A 28 -5.82 -13.66 8.28
C HIS A 28 -5.37 -14.87 9.10
N CYS A 29 -4.06 -14.96 9.33
CA CYS A 29 -3.50 -15.96 10.21
C CYS A 29 -3.95 -15.72 11.66
N GLY A 30 -4.55 -16.74 12.30
CA GLY A 30 -4.98 -16.67 13.69
C GLY A 30 -3.85 -16.83 14.73
N THR A 31 -2.59 -16.98 14.31
CA THR A 31 -1.47 -17.14 15.24
C THR A 31 -1.19 -15.82 15.95
N ARG A 32 -1.31 -15.84 17.29
CA ARG A 32 -0.98 -14.69 18.14
C ARG A 32 0.53 -14.41 18.11
N LEU A 33 0.91 -13.15 18.01
CA LEU A 33 2.32 -12.74 18.05
C LEU A 33 2.88 -12.72 19.47
N HIS A 34 4.20 -12.76 19.59
CA HIS A 34 4.88 -12.59 20.87
C HIS A 34 4.60 -11.18 21.44
N LYS A 35 4.52 -11.05 22.77
CA LYS A 35 4.18 -9.78 23.44
C LYS A 35 5.10 -8.63 23.02
N ASP A 36 6.41 -8.89 22.92
CA ASP A 36 7.38 -7.87 22.52
C ASP A 36 7.15 -7.38 21.08
N ASN A 37 6.74 -8.28 20.18
CA ASN A 37 6.37 -7.90 18.82
C ASN A 37 5.08 -7.09 18.82
N ALA A 38 4.09 -7.44 19.63
CA ALA A 38 2.84 -6.69 19.74
C ALA A 38 3.10 -5.24 20.20
N ALA A 39 3.91 -5.05 21.24
CA ALA A 39 4.28 -3.71 21.72
C ALA A 39 5.05 -2.91 20.64
N ARG A 40 5.96 -3.57 19.92
CA ARG A 40 6.70 -2.93 18.82
C ARG A 40 5.80 -2.56 17.64
N ILE A 41 4.81 -3.40 17.32
CA ILE A 41 3.81 -3.12 16.29
C ILE A 41 3.00 -1.88 16.67
N GLU A 42 2.55 -1.77 17.91
CA GLU A 42 1.80 -0.60 18.40
C GLU A 42 2.61 0.69 18.22
N GLY A 43 3.89 0.68 18.61
CA GLY A 43 4.78 1.83 18.41
C GLY A 43 4.93 2.20 16.93
N ILE A 44 5.12 1.21 16.06
CA ILE A 44 5.22 1.44 14.61
C ILE A 44 3.92 2.05 14.06
N LEU A 45 2.75 1.57 14.48
CA LEU A 45 1.46 2.10 14.03
C LEU A 45 1.26 3.53 14.51
N GLN A 46 1.66 3.85 15.74
CA GLN A 46 1.64 5.21 16.25
C GLN A 46 2.54 6.14 15.42
N ASP A 47 3.77 5.71 15.10
CA ASP A 47 4.70 6.49 14.28
C ASP A 47 4.18 6.69 12.84
N MET A 48 3.56 5.67 12.27
CA MET A 48 2.91 5.75 10.95
C MET A 48 1.75 6.74 10.95
N ALA A 49 0.92 6.75 11.99
CA ALA A 49 -0.22 7.66 12.12
C ALA A 49 0.21 9.14 12.23
N GLN A 50 1.45 9.40 12.63
CA GLN A 50 2.04 10.75 12.65
C GLN A 50 2.76 11.13 11.36
N SER A 51 2.91 10.19 10.42
CA SER A 51 3.62 10.40 9.16
C SER A 51 2.65 10.55 7.99
N PRO A 52 2.94 11.39 6.98
CA PRO A 52 2.10 11.48 5.79
C PRO A 52 2.01 10.13 5.07
N PRO A 53 0.80 9.71 4.65
CA PRO A 53 0.63 8.46 3.90
C PRO A 53 1.43 8.53 2.59
N GLY A 54 2.15 7.45 2.27
CA GLY A 54 3.00 7.36 1.07
C GLY A 54 4.40 7.97 1.20
N SER A 55 4.76 8.56 2.34
CA SER A 55 6.13 9.04 2.57
C SER A 55 7.16 7.89 2.69
N ASP A 56 8.43 8.18 2.37
CA ASP A 56 9.53 7.21 2.51
C ASP A 56 9.67 6.68 3.95
N ALA A 57 9.36 7.52 4.94
CA ALA A 57 9.35 7.14 6.35
C ALA A 57 8.31 6.03 6.61
N VAL A 58 7.09 6.18 6.06
CA VAL A 58 6.05 5.15 6.15
C VAL A 58 6.51 3.86 5.48
N HIS A 59 7.18 3.93 4.33
CA HIS A 59 7.70 2.73 3.67
C HIS A 59 8.72 1.96 4.54
N ALA A 60 9.64 2.66 5.21
CA ALA A 60 10.56 2.04 6.16
C ALA A 60 9.84 1.40 7.37
N LEU A 61 8.77 2.04 7.85
CA LEU A 61 7.93 1.54 8.93
C LEU A 61 7.13 0.29 8.50
N LEU A 62 6.62 0.23 7.27
CA LEU A 62 5.95 -0.96 6.73
C LEU A 62 6.87 -2.19 6.69
N ILE A 63 8.14 -2.00 6.32
CA ILE A 63 9.13 -3.09 6.34
C ILE A 63 9.30 -3.61 7.77
N SER A 64 9.45 -2.69 8.74
CA SER A 64 9.57 -3.04 10.16
C SER A 64 8.32 -3.74 10.69
N LEU A 65 7.14 -3.27 10.27
CA LEU A 65 5.84 -3.83 10.61
C LEU A 65 5.71 -5.26 10.11
N ALA A 66 6.05 -5.51 8.84
CA ALA A 66 5.99 -6.84 8.25
C ALA A 66 6.95 -7.83 8.94
N LEU A 67 8.15 -7.40 9.30
CA LEU A 67 9.13 -8.23 10.01
C LEU A 67 8.66 -8.64 11.42
N CYS A 68 7.91 -7.76 12.10
CA CYS A 68 7.38 -8.03 13.45
C CYS A 68 6.01 -8.73 13.43
N GLY A 69 5.21 -8.43 12.41
CA GLY A 69 3.81 -8.83 12.24
C GLY A 69 3.62 -10.24 11.69
N LEU A 70 4.67 -10.87 11.15
CA LEU A 70 4.57 -12.22 10.56
C LEU A 70 5.05 -13.30 11.52
N CYS A 71 4.27 -14.38 11.62
CA CYS A 71 4.68 -15.53 12.41
C CYS A 71 5.88 -16.24 11.73
N LYS A 72 6.91 -16.54 12.53
CA LYS A 72 8.17 -17.12 12.03
C LYS A 72 7.98 -18.50 11.41
N GLN A 73 6.97 -19.25 11.86
CA GLN A 73 6.74 -20.65 11.48
C GLN A 73 6.18 -20.79 10.06
N TYR A 74 5.21 -19.95 9.68
CA TYR A 74 4.45 -20.13 8.43
C TYR A 74 4.66 -19.01 7.43
N HIS A 75 4.74 -17.76 7.89
CA HIS A 75 4.60 -16.59 7.00
C HIS A 75 5.85 -15.72 6.87
N ARG A 76 7.01 -16.16 7.39
CA ARG A 76 8.28 -15.39 7.31
C ARG A 76 8.64 -14.93 5.87
N ARG A 77 8.32 -15.74 4.87
CA ARG A 77 8.63 -15.44 3.45
C ARG A 77 7.62 -14.51 2.77
N GLN A 78 6.49 -14.21 3.42
CA GLN A 78 5.43 -13.38 2.84
C GLN A 78 5.66 -11.86 3.01
N HIS A 79 6.73 -11.43 3.70
CA HIS A 79 6.94 -10.02 4.03
C HIS A 79 6.89 -9.10 2.79
N GLN A 80 7.55 -9.46 1.68
CA GLN A 80 7.52 -8.64 0.46
C GLN A 80 6.12 -8.52 -0.14
N VAL A 81 5.35 -9.61 -0.14
CA VAL A 81 3.99 -9.64 -0.68
C VAL A 81 3.06 -8.76 0.16
N VAL A 82 3.15 -8.88 1.48
CA VAL A 82 2.36 -8.07 2.42
C VAL A 82 2.71 -6.58 2.32
N ILE A 83 3.99 -6.24 2.19
CA ILE A 83 4.43 -4.84 2.00
C ILE A 83 3.85 -4.28 0.70
N ALA A 84 3.94 -5.02 -0.41
CA ALA A 84 3.40 -4.57 -1.69
C ALA A 84 1.88 -4.34 -1.65
N GLU A 85 1.14 -5.22 -0.96
CA GLU A 85 -0.30 -5.05 -0.73
C GLU A 85 -0.60 -3.79 0.08
N TRP A 86 0.13 -3.57 1.17
CA TRP A 86 -0.03 -2.39 2.01
C TRP A 86 0.30 -1.08 1.30
N VAL A 87 1.36 -1.05 0.49
CA VAL A 87 1.68 0.10 -0.36
C VAL A 87 0.52 0.41 -1.30
N SER A 88 -0.03 -0.61 -1.97
CA SER A 88 -1.19 -0.42 -2.85
C SER A 88 -2.43 0.12 -2.12
N LYS A 89 -2.70 -0.35 -0.90
CA LYS A 89 -3.80 0.17 -0.06
C LYS A 89 -3.59 1.64 0.33
N ILE A 90 -2.37 2.02 0.68
CA ILE A 90 -2.03 3.41 1.01
C ILE A 90 -2.19 4.31 -0.21
N GLU A 91 -1.66 3.92 -1.37
CA GLU A 91 -1.80 4.67 -2.62
C GLU A 91 -3.27 4.89 -2.99
N TYR A 92 -4.08 3.83 -2.86
CA TYR A 92 -5.53 3.92 -3.09
C TYR A 92 -6.21 4.88 -2.10
N HIS A 93 -5.84 4.83 -0.82
CA HIS A 93 -6.37 5.75 0.18
C HIS A 93 -6.02 7.21 -0.11
N VAL A 94 -4.77 7.49 -0.50
CA VAL A 94 -4.33 8.84 -0.90
C VAL A 94 -5.13 9.32 -2.11
N TYR A 95 -5.29 8.47 -3.13
CA TYR A 95 -6.09 8.78 -4.31
C TYR A 95 -7.54 9.15 -3.96
N LEU A 96 -8.18 8.42 -3.04
CA LEU A 96 -9.54 8.74 -2.59
C LEU A 96 -9.62 10.06 -1.82
N ALA A 97 -8.63 10.36 -0.98
CA ALA A 97 -8.56 11.62 -0.24
C ALA A 97 -8.43 12.84 -1.18
N ASP A 98 -7.63 12.71 -2.24
CA ASP A 98 -7.47 13.78 -3.24
C ASP A 98 -8.75 13.99 -4.06
N ARG A 99 -9.42 12.91 -4.44
CA ARG A 99 -10.67 12.97 -5.21
C ARG A 99 -11.81 13.59 -4.41
N THR A 100 -11.95 13.22 -3.14
CA THR A 100 -12.97 13.80 -2.25
C THR A 100 -12.72 15.28 -1.99
N SER A 101 -11.46 15.66 -1.78
CA SER A 101 -11.06 17.07 -1.64
C SER A 101 -11.38 17.90 -2.87
N SER A 102 -11.22 17.33 -4.07
CA SER A 102 -11.53 18.01 -5.34
C SER A 102 -13.04 18.18 -5.54
N SER A 103 -13.82 17.12 -5.26
CA SER A 103 -15.28 17.15 -5.37
C SER A 103 -15.93 18.14 -4.40
N LEU A 104 -15.38 18.30 -3.18
CA LEU A 104 -15.88 19.27 -2.21
C LEU A 104 -15.66 20.71 -2.67
N LYS A 105 -14.48 21.00 -3.24
CA LYS A 105 -14.17 22.33 -3.79
C LYS A 105 -15.06 22.71 -4.97
N GLU A 106 -15.39 21.75 -5.83
CA GLU A 106 -16.30 21.97 -6.95
C GLU A 106 -17.74 22.25 -6.49
N ALA A 107 -18.25 21.45 -5.54
CA ALA A 107 -19.56 21.67 -4.95
C ALA A 107 -19.67 23.02 -4.21
N GLU A 108 -18.59 23.44 -3.53
CA GLU A 108 -18.51 24.76 -2.88
C GLU A 108 -18.54 25.89 -3.91
N GLN A 109 -17.79 25.77 -5.02
CA GLN A 109 -17.78 26.76 -6.08
C GLN A 109 -19.15 26.90 -6.77
N ASP A 110 -19.84 25.79 -7.02
CA ASP A 110 -21.18 25.80 -7.60
C ASP A 110 -22.22 26.45 -6.67
N ALA A 111 -22.11 26.21 -5.36
CA ALA A 111 -22.96 26.89 -4.38
C ALA A 111 -22.73 28.41 -4.41
N VAL A 112 -21.47 28.86 -4.42
CA VAL A 112 -21.13 30.29 -4.49
C VAL A 112 -21.60 30.94 -5.80
N ASN A 113 -21.45 30.25 -6.93
CA ASN A 113 -21.91 30.73 -8.24
C ASN A 113 -23.45 30.85 -8.29
N ASN A 114 -24.18 29.89 -7.73
CA ASN A 114 -25.65 29.91 -7.69
C ASN A 114 -26.20 30.99 -6.76
N LEU A 115 -25.51 31.31 -5.66
CA LEU A 115 -25.89 32.43 -4.77
C LEU A 115 -25.78 33.80 -5.46
N SER A 116 -24.81 33.98 -6.36
CA SER A 116 -24.61 35.25 -7.08
C SER A 116 -25.66 35.52 -8.17
N ASN A 117 -26.35 34.48 -8.66
CA ASN A 117 -27.39 34.61 -9.69
C ASN A 117 -28.82 34.71 -9.13
N SER A 118 -29.03 34.61 -7.81
CA SER A 118 -30.36 34.69 -7.19
C SER A 118 -30.82 36.13 -6.87
N HIS A 119 -30.14 37.14 -7.41
CA HIS A 119 -30.46 38.55 -7.18
C HIS A 119 -31.20 39.19 -8.37
N SER A 120 -32.35 38.64 -8.76
CA SER A 120 -33.39 39.31 -9.57
C SER A 120 -34.57 38.37 -9.74
N ASP A 121 -35.50 38.37 -8.79
CA ASP A 121 -36.94 38.45 -9.06
C ASP A 121 -37.72 38.19 -7.77
N SER A 122 -38.38 39.24 -7.30
CA SER A 122 -39.44 39.15 -6.30
C SER A 122 -40.77 38.85 -7.00
N PRO A 123 -41.46 37.74 -6.67
CA PRO A 123 -42.90 37.71 -6.69
C PRO A 123 -43.41 37.80 -5.26
N ARG A 124 -43.92 38.99 -4.94
CA ARG A 124 -44.82 39.24 -3.82
C ARG A 124 -46.09 38.39 -4.02
N SER A 125 -46.30 37.39 -3.18
CA SER A 125 -47.63 36.81 -2.94
C SER A 125 -47.67 36.12 -1.58
N THR A 126 -48.18 36.88 -0.60
CA THR A 126 -48.75 36.41 0.66
C THR A 126 -49.95 35.51 0.39
N PRO A 127 -50.06 34.36 1.07
CA PRO A 127 -51.31 34.03 1.72
C PRO A 127 -51.15 33.53 3.17
N ASP A 128 -52.28 33.67 3.88
CA ASP A 128 -52.54 33.70 5.31
C ASP A 128 -52.08 32.54 6.22
N PRO A 129 -52.04 32.77 7.55
CA PRO A 129 -51.68 31.77 8.55
C PRO A 129 -52.86 30.86 8.93
N PRO A 130 -52.69 29.52 9.02
CA PRO A 130 -53.61 28.66 9.74
C PRO A 130 -53.15 28.40 11.18
N SER A 131 -54.07 28.81 12.07
CA SER A 131 -54.40 28.41 13.44
C SER A 131 -53.62 27.30 14.17
N PRO A 132 -53.41 27.43 15.50
CA PRO A 132 -52.86 26.40 16.36
C PRO A 132 -53.96 25.42 16.80
N HIS A 133 -53.77 24.12 16.53
CA HIS A 133 -54.49 23.05 17.23
C HIS A 133 -53.49 22.12 17.91
N GLU A 134 -53.56 22.14 19.24
CA GLU A 134 -53.03 21.12 20.13
C GLU A 134 -53.70 19.77 19.86
N SER A 135 -52.90 18.72 19.77
CA SER A 135 -53.36 17.37 20.10
C SER A 135 -52.20 16.54 20.62
N HIS A 136 -52.21 16.37 21.94
CA HIS A 136 -51.49 15.37 22.71
C HIS A 136 -51.67 13.96 22.10
N VAL A 137 -50.58 13.28 21.76
CA VAL A 137 -50.57 11.82 21.55
C VAL A 137 -49.36 11.24 22.28
N THR A 138 -49.65 10.57 23.39
CA THR A 138 -48.74 9.65 24.08
C THR A 138 -48.69 8.35 23.28
N ALA A 139 -47.60 8.11 22.56
CA ALA A 139 -47.31 6.82 21.94
C ALA A 139 -46.19 6.11 22.73
N SER A 140 -46.59 5.03 23.41
CA SER A 140 -45.71 4.04 24.01
C SER A 140 -44.84 3.41 22.91
N VAL A 141 -43.53 3.53 23.06
CA VAL A 141 -42.55 2.91 22.15
C VAL A 141 -42.22 1.54 22.73
N ASP A 142 -42.74 0.49 22.10
CA ASP A 142 -42.28 -0.88 22.28
C ASP A 142 -40.88 -1.04 21.66
N PRO A 143 -39.86 -1.48 22.43
CA PRO A 143 -38.58 -1.87 21.91
C PRO A 143 -38.61 -3.38 21.68
N ASP A 144 -38.91 -3.87 20.46
CA ASP A 144 -38.50 -5.22 20.01
C ASP A 144 -39.12 -5.55 18.64
N THR A 145 -38.67 -4.92 17.54
CA THR A 145 -38.75 -5.56 16.21
C THR A 145 -37.76 -4.93 15.22
N VAL A 146 -36.48 -5.27 15.34
CA VAL A 146 -35.52 -4.98 14.27
C VAL A 146 -35.64 -6.08 13.22
N SER A 147 -36.45 -5.82 12.19
CA SER A 147 -36.59 -6.66 11.01
C SER A 147 -35.33 -6.53 10.14
N LEU A 148 -34.48 -7.55 10.17
CA LEU A 148 -33.32 -7.75 9.28
C LEU A 148 -33.79 -8.25 7.90
N GLN A 149 -34.39 -7.37 7.09
CA GLN A 149 -34.65 -7.65 5.67
C GLN A 149 -34.42 -6.37 4.87
N GLY A 150 -33.20 -6.19 4.38
CA GLY A 150 -32.85 -5.01 3.58
C GLY A 150 -31.36 -4.86 3.33
N LEU A 151 -30.71 -5.89 2.80
CA LEU A 151 -29.30 -5.83 2.38
C LEU A 151 -29.03 -6.81 1.23
N GLU A 152 -29.92 -6.83 0.25
CA GLU A 152 -29.65 -7.38 -1.07
C GLU A 152 -29.63 -6.20 -2.05
N GLY A 153 -28.45 -5.80 -2.52
CA GLY A 153 -28.34 -4.74 -3.52
C GLY A 153 -27.12 -3.84 -3.44
N ILE A 154 -25.98 -4.30 -2.92
CA ILE A 154 -24.72 -3.60 -3.21
C ILE A 154 -24.24 -4.15 -4.56
N HIS A 155 -24.59 -3.40 -5.60
CA HIS A 155 -24.02 -3.51 -6.93
C HIS A 155 -22.50 -3.58 -6.78
N LEU A 156 -21.91 -4.77 -6.95
CA LEU A 156 -20.47 -4.93 -7.09
C LEU A 156 -20.07 -4.13 -8.32
N ALA A 157 -19.58 -2.91 -8.08
CA ALA A 157 -18.91 -2.13 -9.09
C ALA A 157 -17.77 -3.00 -9.64
N GLU A 158 -17.92 -3.30 -10.92
CA GLU A 158 -17.00 -4.07 -11.74
C GLU A 158 -15.59 -3.49 -11.54
N ILE A 159 -14.75 -4.24 -10.80
CA ILE A 159 -13.34 -3.87 -10.60
C ILE A 159 -12.74 -3.78 -12.00
N PRO A 160 -12.23 -2.60 -12.43
CA PRO A 160 -11.62 -2.48 -13.74
C PRO A 160 -10.49 -3.50 -13.78
N LYS A 161 -10.60 -4.47 -14.71
CA LYS A 161 -9.53 -5.41 -15.05
C LYS A 161 -8.31 -4.59 -15.45
N LEU A 162 -7.50 -4.21 -14.47
CA LEU A 162 -6.27 -3.48 -14.66
C LEU A 162 -5.37 -4.43 -15.46
N LYS A 163 -5.17 -4.04 -16.71
CA LYS A 163 -4.57 -4.83 -17.79
C LYS A 163 -3.26 -5.47 -17.31
N SER A 164 -3.28 -6.78 -17.07
CA SER A 164 -2.13 -7.60 -16.66
C SER A 164 -1.03 -7.74 -17.73
N ALA A 165 -1.10 -6.94 -18.81
CA ALA A 165 -0.18 -7.00 -19.93
C ALA A 165 1.16 -6.31 -19.59
N THR A 166 1.16 -5.25 -18.78
CA THR A 166 2.37 -4.52 -18.40
C THR A 166 3.22 -5.29 -17.38
N THR A 167 2.62 -6.00 -16.43
CA THR A 167 3.38 -6.81 -15.47
C THR A 167 4.15 -7.95 -16.14
N CYS A 168 3.64 -8.49 -17.24
CA CYS A 168 4.30 -9.58 -17.96
C CYS A 168 5.56 -9.09 -18.72
N THR A 169 5.51 -7.89 -19.32
CA THR A 169 6.68 -7.33 -20.03
C THR A 169 7.81 -6.95 -19.07
N PHE A 170 7.49 -6.42 -17.88
CA PHE A 170 8.50 -6.12 -16.86
C PHE A 170 9.19 -7.38 -16.33
N LEU A 171 8.43 -8.46 -16.07
CA LEU A 171 9.01 -9.72 -15.62
C LEU A 171 9.90 -10.37 -16.68
N LEU A 172 9.50 -10.32 -17.95
CA LEU A 172 10.33 -10.79 -19.07
C LEU A 172 11.61 -9.95 -19.22
N ALA A 173 11.51 -8.62 -19.15
CA ALA A 173 12.68 -7.75 -19.23
C ALA A 173 13.66 -8.02 -18.08
N LEU A 174 13.15 -8.19 -16.86
CA LEU A 174 13.97 -8.49 -15.69
C LEU A 174 14.64 -9.87 -15.81
N ALA A 175 13.93 -10.89 -16.30
CA ALA A 175 14.50 -12.21 -16.56
C ALA A 175 15.64 -12.14 -17.61
N ILE A 176 15.47 -11.36 -18.68
CA ILE A 176 16.52 -11.18 -19.70
C ILE A 176 17.76 -10.52 -19.10
N ILE A 177 17.61 -9.48 -18.28
CA ILE A 177 18.73 -8.81 -17.60
C ILE A 177 19.50 -9.80 -16.72
N ILE A 178 18.80 -10.63 -15.93
CA ILE A 178 19.43 -11.63 -15.08
C ILE A 178 20.23 -12.65 -15.91
N ILE A 179 19.68 -13.12 -17.04
CA ILE A 179 20.37 -14.06 -17.94
C ILE A 179 21.65 -13.43 -18.49
N ILE A 180 21.63 -12.16 -18.92
CA ILE A 180 22.81 -11.46 -19.43
C ILE A 180 23.90 -11.37 -18.35
N ILE A 181 23.54 -11.07 -17.10
CA ILE A 181 24.49 -11.00 -15.99
C ILE A 181 25.14 -12.36 -15.74
N ILE A 182 24.35 -13.45 -15.74
CA ILE A 182 24.87 -14.81 -15.55
C ILE A 182 25.85 -15.20 -16.68
N ILE A 183 25.52 -14.87 -17.93
CA ILE A 183 26.40 -15.12 -19.08
C ILE A 183 27.71 -14.34 -18.93
N ALA A 184 27.65 -13.06 -18.57
CA ALA A 184 28.84 -12.23 -18.40
C ALA A 184 29.76 -12.76 -17.28
N ILE A 185 29.20 -13.16 -16.14
CA ILE A 185 29.95 -13.79 -15.05
C ILE A 185 30.60 -15.09 -15.52
N THR A 186 29.86 -15.93 -16.25
CA THR A 186 30.37 -17.21 -16.77
C THR A 186 31.53 -17.00 -17.73
N ILE A 187 31.42 -16.02 -18.64
CA ILE A 187 32.50 -15.66 -19.57
C ILE A 187 33.75 -15.20 -18.81
N HIS A 188 33.58 -14.34 -17.80
CA HIS A 188 34.71 -13.88 -16.98
C HIS A 188 35.40 -15.03 -16.23
N LEU A 189 34.63 -15.97 -15.68
CA LEU A 189 35.18 -17.15 -15.00
C LEU A 189 35.94 -18.05 -15.97
N LEU A 190 35.38 -18.32 -17.15
CA LEU A 190 36.04 -19.12 -18.19
C LEU A 190 37.32 -18.45 -18.70
N PHE A 191 37.29 -17.13 -18.88
CA PHE A 191 38.47 -16.36 -19.27
C PHE A 191 39.57 -16.42 -18.21
N GLY A 192 39.21 -16.32 -16.92
CA GLY A 192 40.15 -16.50 -15.81
C GLY A 192 40.79 -17.89 -15.80
N ILE A 193 39.99 -18.95 -16.01
CA ILE A 193 40.50 -20.33 -16.11
C ILE A 193 41.41 -20.50 -17.33
N PHE A 194 41.06 -19.89 -18.46
CA PHE A 194 41.87 -19.94 -19.68
C PHE A 194 43.24 -19.28 -19.49
N LEU A 195 43.29 -18.11 -18.87
CA LEU A 195 44.54 -17.43 -18.54
C LEU A 195 45.39 -18.22 -17.54
N ALA A 196 44.75 -18.86 -16.56
CA ALA A 196 45.45 -19.72 -15.61
C ALA A 196 46.03 -20.99 -16.27
N SER A 197 45.34 -21.52 -17.28
CA SER A 197 45.75 -22.75 -17.98
C SER A 197 46.82 -22.51 -19.05
N ASN A 198 46.92 -21.29 -19.58
CA ASN A 198 47.90 -20.90 -20.59
C ASN A 198 48.75 -19.74 -20.05
N PRO A 199 49.65 -19.99 -19.08
CA PRO A 199 50.56 -18.96 -18.59
C PRO A 199 51.35 -18.42 -19.79
N LEU A 200 51.31 -17.11 -19.97
CA LEU A 200 52.03 -16.44 -21.04
C LEU A 200 53.50 -16.86 -20.96
N PRO A 201 54.11 -17.36 -22.05
CA PRO A 201 55.50 -17.78 -22.02
C PRO A 201 56.34 -16.59 -21.57
N THR A 202 56.90 -16.70 -20.37
CA THR A 202 57.83 -15.72 -19.82
C THR A 202 59.06 -15.78 -20.71
N GLU A 203 59.23 -14.78 -21.58
CA GLU A 203 60.43 -14.64 -22.38
C GLU A 203 61.63 -14.65 -21.44
N HIS A 204 62.42 -15.73 -21.54
CA HIS A 204 63.70 -15.82 -20.86
C HIS A 204 64.57 -14.68 -21.38
N THR A 205 64.65 -13.61 -20.57
CA THR A 205 65.59 -12.53 -20.76
C THR A 205 66.98 -13.12 -20.61
N THR A 206 67.55 -13.55 -21.74
CA THR A 206 68.93 -14.02 -21.83
C THR A 206 69.81 -12.80 -21.56
N SER A 207 70.33 -12.72 -20.33
CA SER A 207 71.31 -11.70 -19.97
C SER A 207 72.55 -11.86 -20.85
N PRO A 208 73.04 -10.79 -21.50
CA PRO A 208 74.26 -10.86 -22.28
C PRO A 208 75.46 -11.04 -21.34
N SER A 209 76.13 -12.20 -21.42
CA SER A 209 77.42 -12.43 -20.79
C SER A 209 78.48 -11.55 -21.47
N VAL A 210 78.93 -10.52 -20.77
CA VAL A 210 80.07 -9.69 -21.18
C VAL A 210 81.35 -10.45 -20.83
N SER A 211 81.98 -11.02 -21.85
CA SER A 211 83.32 -11.63 -21.79
C SER A 211 84.38 -10.52 -21.81
N SER A 212 85.09 -10.35 -20.69
CA SER A 212 86.30 -9.53 -20.59
C SER A 212 87.51 -10.38 -20.97
N THR A 213 88.21 -10.02 -22.03
CA THR A 213 89.50 -10.59 -22.42
C THR A 213 90.59 -9.57 -22.08
N ASP A 214 91.59 -10.02 -21.31
CA ASP A 214 92.84 -9.33 -21.02
C ASP A 214 93.75 -9.21 -22.27
#